data_AF-A0A3N4H5A6-F1
#
_entry.id   AF-A0A3N4H5A6-F1
#
_cell.length_a   1.000
_cell.length_b   1.000
_cell.length_c   1.000
_cell.angle_alpha   90.00
_cell.angle_beta   90.00
_cell.angle_gamma   90.00
#
_symmetry.space_group_name_H-M   'P 1'
#
loop_
_entity.id
_entity.type
_entity.pdbx_description
1 polymer ?
#
loop_
_entity_poly.entity_id
_entity_poly.type
_entity_poly.pdbx_seq_one_letter_code
_entity_poly.pdbx_strand_id
1 'polypeptide(L)'
;MALAGKLQVVFGAKNQLETEIFSKKKQASDWMKIFGFFVHSDMIKIDWNLHSGIWIFFFLLVIGQDLIAQTEISYTNQVPLIENKIGFPVIGIQGDTLFFVYTRIGASNPKERAEHISNKIRLVFKNENFQKDSLLVMEAENSYDIVYGDMIVTTVSHSDAAIQNMEMFSLANEVRELISISILEAEKEDKIFKIMIRSLYGLLVLGIAAVIYWLLGKGYTRFLKYLETNKDRLLKNLSYKDYTFLTAEQEMKGILLFLKIFRAFIYVLLAYFTLSIVFSIFPFTRGWADRLFQLIWTPFKSIFFAIWEYLPNLFTIVVIVFVMSYFIRLVKYIFQEIDAEKLHLPNFHADWAMPTYSIVRFLLYAFMFVLIFPYLPGSDSNVFRGVSVFIGILFSLGSSSAIANMVAGLVITYMRPFKIGDRIKIGDITGDVMERNLLVTRIKTAKNEEITIPNSSILGGNTTNYSSLARSEGLIIHTTVTIGYDVPWKEIHQALIDAALRTEKLLKEPHPFVLQTGLEDFYVSYQINAYTKESRMLAHIYSELHQHIQDSCFEKGIEILSPHYRAARDGNMTTIPQSYLSNDYKAPSFNLKIEKENE
;
A
#
# COMPACT_ATOMS: atom_id res chain seq x y z
N MET A 1 25.70 -35.11 -31.95
CA MET A 1 25.38 -34.61 -30.59
C MET A 1 24.68 -33.24 -30.57
N ALA A 2 24.80 -32.38 -31.59
CA ALA A 2 24.12 -31.06 -31.60
C ALA A 2 22.64 -31.06 -32.06
N LEU A 3 22.13 -32.13 -32.67
CA LEU A 3 20.71 -32.23 -33.09
C LEU A 3 19.76 -32.70 -31.97
N ALA A 4 20.26 -33.48 -31.00
CA ALA A 4 19.45 -34.02 -29.90
C ALA A 4 19.05 -32.94 -28.89
N GLY A 5 19.90 -31.93 -28.65
CA GLY A 5 19.61 -30.82 -27.73
C GLY A 5 18.54 -29.84 -28.25
N LYS A 6 18.37 -29.70 -29.57
CA LYS A 6 17.34 -28.82 -30.15
C LYS A 6 15.95 -29.45 -30.17
N LEU A 7 15.83 -30.78 -30.27
CA LEU A 7 14.52 -31.44 -30.17
C LEU A 7 13.96 -31.41 -28.74
N GLN A 8 14.82 -31.51 -27.72
CA GLN A 8 14.38 -31.58 -26.32
C GLN A 8 13.79 -30.26 -25.81
N VAL A 9 14.23 -29.11 -26.34
CA VAL A 9 13.68 -27.78 -26.02
C VAL A 9 12.32 -27.53 -26.70
N VAL A 10 12.12 -28.05 -27.91
CA VAL A 10 10.86 -27.90 -28.65
C VAL A 10 9.75 -28.79 -28.06
N PHE A 11 10.08 -30.00 -27.60
CA PHE A 11 9.11 -30.86 -26.91
C PHE A 11 8.76 -30.38 -25.49
N GLY A 12 9.70 -29.74 -24.79
CA GLY A 12 9.44 -29.13 -23.47
C GLY A 12 8.47 -27.95 -23.54
N ALA A 13 8.61 -27.08 -24.56
CA ALA A 13 7.72 -25.94 -24.76
C ALA A 13 6.30 -26.35 -25.19
N LYS A 14 6.16 -27.43 -25.97
CA LYS A 14 4.86 -27.96 -26.41
C LYS A 14 4.05 -28.55 -25.24
N ASN A 15 4.71 -29.27 -24.34
CA ASN A 15 4.04 -29.85 -23.16
C ASN A 15 3.60 -28.79 -22.14
N GLN A 16 4.35 -27.69 -21.98
CA GLN A 16 3.96 -26.56 -21.12
C GLN A 16 2.75 -25.79 -21.68
N LEU A 17 2.69 -25.57 -23.00
CA LEU A 17 1.54 -24.92 -23.65
C LEU A 17 0.27 -25.79 -23.59
N GLU A 18 0.39 -27.12 -23.76
CA GLU A 18 -0.76 -28.03 -23.66
C GLU A 18 -1.32 -28.13 -22.22
N THR A 19 -0.46 -28.03 -21.19
CA THR A 19 -0.93 -28.00 -19.78
C THR A 19 -1.59 -26.66 -19.41
N GLU A 20 -1.11 -25.54 -19.95
CA GLU A 20 -1.72 -24.22 -19.73
C GLU A 20 -3.09 -24.08 -20.42
N ILE A 21 -3.23 -24.66 -21.63
CA ILE A 21 -4.49 -24.66 -22.37
C ILE A 21 -5.53 -25.57 -21.69
N PHE A 22 -5.13 -26.72 -21.12
CA PHE A 22 -6.03 -27.61 -20.39
C PHE A 22 -6.49 -27.00 -19.05
N SER A 23 -5.61 -26.27 -18.37
CA SER A 23 -5.92 -25.51 -17.15
C SER A 23 -6.95 -24.41 -17.40
N LYS A 24 -6.78 -23.62 -18.47
CA LYS A 24 -7.74 -22.56 -18.84
C LYS A 24 -9.09 -23.10 -19.34
N LYS A 25 -9.12 -24.26 -20.00
CA LYS A 25 -10.38 -24.93 -20.40
C LYS A 25 -11.18 -25.48 -19.21
N LYS A 26 -10.49 -25.98 -18.18
CA LYS A 26 -11.12 -26.45 -16.94
C LYS A 26 -11.69 -25.28 -16.13
N GLN A 27 -10.96 -24.17 -16.06
CA GLN A 27 -11.42 -22.95 -15.40
C GLN A 27 -12.67 -22.36 -16.09
N ALA A 28 -12.73 -22.34 -17.43
CA ALA A 28 -13.92 -21.88 -18.16
C ALA A 28 -15.16 -22.77 -17.98
N SER A 29 -14.98 -24.08 -17.85
CA SER A 29 -16.05 -25.04 -17.54
C SER A 29 -16.60 -24.87 -16.12
N ASP A 30 -15.75 -24.53 -15.16
CA ASP A 30 -16.16 -24.34 -13.76
C ASP A 30 -16.89 -23.00 -13.55
N TRP A 31 -16.56 -21.96 -14.33
CA TRP A 31 -17.33 -20.70 -14.36
C TRP A 31 -18.74 -20.85 -14.96
N MET A 32 -18.93 -21.76 -15.94
CA MET A 32 -20.26 -22.05 -16.51
C MET A 32 -21.18 -22.83 -15.56
N LYS A 33 -20.63 -23.58 -14.59
CA LYS A 33 -21.42 -24.29 -13.57
C LYS A 33 -21.82 -23.42 -12.39
N ILE A 34 -21.08 -22.34 -12.11
CA ILE A 34 -21.36 -21.39 -11.01
C ILE A 34 -22.49 -20.40 -11.38
N PHE A 35 -22.74 -20.14 -12.67
CA PHE A 35 -23.81 -19.25 -13.12
C PHE A 35 -25.17 -19.93 -13.38
N GLY A 36 -25.27 -21.25 -13.21
CA GLY A 36 -26.47 -22.05 -13.50
C GLY A 36 -27.41 -22.29 -12.31
N PHE A 37 -27.47 -21.40 -11.33
CA PHE A 37 -28.34 -21.57 -10.16
C PHE A 37 -28.94 -20.23 -9.70
N PHE A 38 -29.99 -19.77 -10.38
CA PHE A 38 -31.14 -19.09 -9.76
C PHE A 38 -32.26 -18.93 -10.80
N VAL A 39 -33.24 -19.82 -10.72
CA VAL A 39 -34.54 -19.69 -11.38
C VAL A 39 -35.49 -19.05 -10.37
N HIS A 40 -35.98 -17.84 -10.63
CA HIS A 40 -37.42 -17.54 -10.51
C HIS A 40 -37.81 -16.14 -11.02
N SER A 41 -38.96 -16.15 -11.71
CA SER A 41 -39.97 -15.10 -11.82
C SER A 41 -39.74 -13.93 -12.79
N ASP A 42 -40.29 -14.12 -13.99
CA ASP A 42 -41.18 -13.21 -14.71
C ASP A 42 -41.05 -11.70 -14.45
N MET A 43 -40.59 -10.96 -15.47
CA MET A 43 -41.43 -10.04 -16.26
C MET A 43 -40.56 -9.16 -17.18
N ILE A 44 -41.13 -8.86 -18.36
CA ILE A 44 -40.72 -7.83 -19.35
C ILE A 44 -39.65 -8.28 -20.35
N LYS A 45 -40.14 -8.84 -21.47
CA LYS A 45 -39.45 -8.90 -22.76
C LYS A 45 -39.56 -7.53 -23.45
N ILE A 46 -38.45 -6.82 -23.61
CA ILE A 46 -38.29 -5.84 -24.70
C ILE A 46 -36.91 -6.08 -25.32
N ASP A 47 -36.95 -6.53 -26.56
CA ASP A 47 -35.84 -6.98 -27.38
C ASP A 47 -35.07 -5.74 -27.91
N TRP A 48 -33.77 -5.67 -27.60
CA TRP A 48 -32.82 -4.76 -28.24
C TRP A 48 -31.67 -5.61 -28.77
N ASN A 49 -31.69 -5.90 -30.06
CA ASN A 49 -30.52 -6.45 -30.75
C ASN A 49 -30.14 -5.55 -31.92
N LEU A 50 -29.07 -4.79 -31.69
CA LEU A 50 -28.31 -4.08 -32.69
C LEU A 50 -26.97 -4.82 -32.88
N HIS A 51 -26.87 -5.45 -34.05
CA HIS A 51 -25.67 -5.73 -34.84
C HIS A 51 -24.50 -6.58 -34.31
N SER A 52 -24.33 -7.73 -34.96
CA SER A 52 -23.01 -8.27 -35.30
C SER A 52 -23.01 -8.87 -36.73
N GLY A 53 -22.04 -8.43 -37.54
CA GLY A 53 -21.52 -9.04 -38.78
C GLY A 53 -22.49 -9.11 -39.97
N ILE A 54 -22.34 -8.36 -41.07
CA ILE A 54 -21.19 -8.33 -42.00
C ILE A 54 -20.49 -9.68 -42.07
N TRP A 55 -20.96 -10.54 -42.98
CA TRP A 55 -20.25 -11.13 -44.13
C TRP A 55 -21.04 -12.37 -44.55
N ILE A 56 -21.47 -12.40 -45.82
CA ILE A 56 -21.49 -13.55 -46.74
C ILE A 56 -22.39 -13.18 -47.93
N PHE A 57 -21.71 -12.91 -49.04
CA PHE A 57 -22.08 -13.28 -50.41
C PHE A 57 -23.48 -12.94 -50.95
N PHE A 58 -23.47 -11.88 -51.77
CA PHE A 58 -23.98 -11.92 -53.16
C PHE A 58 -24.10 -13.33 -53.76
N PHE A 59 -25.31 -13.73 -54.17
CA PHE A 59 -25.53 -14.55 -55.38
C PHE A 59 -27.02 -14.56 -55.80
N LEU A 60 -27.27 -14.02 -57.00
CA LEU A 60 -28.23 -14.40 -58.06
C LEU A 60 -29.72 -14.69 -57.69
N LEU A 61 -30.72 -13.97 -58.22
CA LEU A 61 -31.19 -13.79 -59.62
C LEU A 61 -32.46 -14.61 -59.90
N VAL A 62 -33.54 -13.86 -60.18
CA VAL A 62 -34.72 -14.14 -61.04
C VAL A 62 -35.57 -15.39 -60.76
N ILE A 63 -36.88 -15.14 -60.60
CA ILE A 63 -38.05 -15.66 -61.35
C ILE A 63 -39.18 -14.72 -60.88
N GLY A 64 -39.97 -14.03 -61.70
CA GLY A 64 -40.42 -14.32 -63.04
C GLY A 64 -41.94 -14.22 -63.04
N GLN A 65 -42.46 -13.36 -63.93
CA GLN A 65 -43.67 -13.52 -64.73
C GLN A 65 -44.68 -12.37 -64.71
N ASP A 66 -44.82 -11.86 -65.93
CA ASP A 66 -45.84 -11.03 -66.56
C ASP A 66 -47.25 -11.64 -66.55
N LEU A 67 -48.16 -10.87 -67.18
CA LEU A 67 -49.45 -11.17 -67.83
C LEU A 67 -50.63 -10.41 -67.16
N ILE A 68 -51.53 -9.70 -67.87
CA ILE A 68 -51.80 -9.58 -69.32
C ILE A 68 -52.74 -8.37 -69.59
N ALA A 69 -52.57 -7.76 -70.78
CA ALA A 69 -53.52 -7.27 -71.80
C ALA A 69 -54.80 -6.48 -71.40
N GLN A 70 -55.49 -5.71 -72.25
CA GLN A 70 -55.65 -5.56 -73.71
C GLN A 70 -56.46 -4.22 -73.88
N THR A 71 -56.47 -3.43 -74.95
CA THR A 71 -56.98 -3.66 -76.32
C THR A 71 -56.72 -2.43 -77.24
N GLU A 72 -56.34 -2.75 -78.49
CA GLU A 72 -56.61 -2.21 -79.86
C GLU A 72 -57.16 -0.78 -80.11
N ILE A 73 -56.81 -0.04 -81.20
CA ILE A 73 -57.14 -0.29 -82.63
C ILE A 73 -56.17 0.45 -83.62
N SER A 74 -55.93 -0.19 -84.78
CA SER A 74 -55.18 0.25 -86.00
C SER A 74 -56.00 1.25 -86.86
N TYR A 75 -55.48 2.16 -87.70
CA TYR A 75 -54.94 1.90 -89.05
C TYR A 75 -54.22 3.12 -89.65
N THR A 76 -53.07 2.82 -90.27
CA THR A 76 -52.50 3.24 -91.57
C THR A 76 -52.85 4.59 -92.22
N ASN A 77 -51.81 5.38 -92.50
CA ASN A 77 -51.59 5.98 -93.83
C ASN A 77 -50.08 6.20 -94.06
N GLN A 78 -49.56 5.64 -95.16
CA GLN A 78 -48.21 5.88 -95.68
C GLN A 78 -48.19 7.18 -96.49
N VAL A 79 -47.13 7.98 -96.40
CA VAL A 79 -46.32 8.56 -97.51
C VAL A 79 -45.01 9.07 -96.88
N PRO A 80 -43.82 8.87 -97.50
CA PRO A 80 -42.51 9.07 -96.88
C PRO A 80 -41.99 10.51 -97.04
N LEU A 81 -40.99 10.92 -96.24
CA LEU A 81 -39.89 11.86 -96.57
C LEU A 81 -38.96 12.05 -95.35
N ILE A 82 -37.66 12.22 -95.62
CA ILE A 82 -36.52 12.23 -94.69
C ILE A 82 -36.48 13.53 -93.86
N GLU A 83 -35.77 13.50 -92.70
CA GLU A 83 -35.29 14.62 -91.83
C GLU A 83 -36.13 15.09 -90.62
N ASN A 84 -35.89 14.43 -89.46
CA ASN A 84 -35.72 15.11 -88.15
C ASN A 84 -35.23 14.08 -87.10
N LYS A 85 -33.93 14.03 -86.78
CA LYS A 85 -33.43 13.21 -85.66
C LYS A 85 -33.43 14.04 -84.38
N ILE A 86 -34.34 13.75 -83.46
CA ILE A 86 -34.34 14.32 -82.10
C ILE A 86 -33.17 13.70 -81.33
N GLY A 87 -32.17 14.51 -80.99
CA GLY A 87 -31.06 14.09 -80.12
C GLY A 87 -31.44 14.18 -78.66
N PHE A 88 -31.08 13.16 -77.85
CA PHE A 88 -31.29 13.18 -76.41
C PHE A 88 -29.98 13.54 -75.69
N PRO A 89 -29.98 14.54 -74.79
CA PRO A 89 -28.77 15.03 -74.16
C PRO A 89 -28.27 14.05 -73.09
N VAL A 90 -26.97 13.73 -73.12
CA VAL A 90 -26.27 13.12 -72.00
C VAL A 90 -25.88 14.23 -71.04
N ILE A 91 -26.50 14.22 -69.87
CA ILE A 91 -26.28 15.18 -68.80
C ILE A 91 -25.02 14.78 -68.01
N GLY A 92 -24.09 15.72 -67.86
CA GLY A 92 -22.89 15.62 -67.04
C GLY A 92 -23.18 15.79 -65.55
N ILE A 93 -22.13 15.86 -64.72
CA ILE A 93 -22.29 15.95 -63.27
C ILE A 93 -22.90 17.29 -62.84
N GLN A 94 -22.52 18.37 -63.52
CA GLN A 94 -22.96 19.74 -63.23
C GLN A 94 -24.32 20.09 -63.86
N GLY A 95 -24.97 19.15 -64.53
CA GLY A 95 -26.23 19.39 -65.25
C GLY A 95 -26.04 19.98 -66.64
N ASP A 96 -24.80 20.11 -67.10
CA ASP A 96 -24.39 20.45 -68.45
C ASP A 96 -24.70 19.31 -69.44
N THR A 97 -24.90 19.65 -70.71
CA THR A 97 -25.06 18.64 -71.76
C THR A 97 -23.69 18.33 -72.37
N LEU A 98 -23.21 17.09 -72.21
CA LEU A 98 -21.92 16.66 -72.71
C LEU A 98 -21.97 16.39 -74.22
N PHE A 99 -22.93 15.59 -74.66
CA PHE A 99 -23.16 15.24 -76.07
C PHE A 99 -24.58 14.70 -76.26
N PHE A 100 -25.01 14.55 -77.52
CA PHE A 100 -26.34 14.06 -77.86
C PHE A 100 -26.30 12.63 -78.41
N VAL A 101 -27.26 11.82 -77.98
CA VAL A 101 -27.48 10.45 -78.46
C VAL A 101 -28.65 10.43 -79.43
N TYR A 102 -28.42 9.91 -80.64
CA TYR A 102 -29.41 9.88 -81.73
C TYR A 102 -29.86 8.48 -82.12
N THR A 103 -29.12 7.44 -81.68
CA THR A 103 -29.37 6.05 -82.09
C THR A 103 -29.64 5.14 -80.89
N ARG A 104 -30.44 4.09 -81.14
CA ARG A 104 -30.70 3.03 -80.17
C ARG A 104 -29.51 2.07 -80.11
N ILE A 105 -29.26 1.47 -78.96
CA ILE A 105 -28.25 0.40 -78.81
C ILE A 105 -28.86 -0.75 -78.00
N GLY A 106 -28.74 -1.98 -78.51
CA GLY A 106 -29.43 -3.14 -77.92
C GLY A 106 -30.93 -2.91 -77.75
N ALA A 107 -31.44 -3.11 -76.53
CA ALA A 107 -32.84 -2.91 -76.16
C ALA A 107 -33.18 -1.47 -75.72
N SER A 108 -32.19 -0.59 -75.53
CA SER A 108 -32.40 0.77 -75.01
C SER A 108 -32.72 1.75 -76.14
N ASN A 109 -33.84 2.49 -75.99
CA ASN A 109 -34.15 3.59 -76.90
C ASN A 109 -33.16 4.77 -76.70
N PRO A 110 -33.04 5.72 -77.65
CA PRO A 110 -32.05 6.80 -77.57
C PRO A 110 -32.16 7.65 -76.29
N LYS A 111 -33.36 7.84 -75.75
CA LYS A 111 -33.60 8.58 -74.50
C LYS A 111 -33.10 7.81 -73.28
N GLU A 112 -33.51 6.56 -73.15
CA GLU A 112 -33.06 5.65 -72.07
C GLU A 112 -31.54 5.47 -72.09
N ARG A 113 -30.96 5.38 -73.29
CA ARG A 113 -29.50 5.31 -73.48
C ARG A 113 -28.82 6.56 -72.92
N ALA A 114 -29.31 7.75 -73.25
CA ALA A 114 -28.75 9.00 -72.71
C ALA A 114 -28.84 9.07 -71.18
N GLU A 115 -30.00 8.70 -70.61
CA GLU A 115 -30.20 8.66 -69.15
C GLU A 115 -29.29 7.63 -68.46
N HIS A 116 -29.12 6.44 -69.04
CA HIS A 116 -28.22 5.41 -68.52
C HIS A 116 -26.77 5.86 -68.52
N ILE A 117 -26.32 6.53 -69.59
CA ILE A 117 -24.96 7.08 -69.67
C ILE A 117 -24.76 8.13 -68.58
N SER A 118 -25.69 9.09 -68.42
CA SER A 118 -25.64 10.10 -67.35
C SER A 118 -25.57 9.48 -65.96
N ASN A 119 -26.36 8.44 -65.69
CA ASN A 119 -26.34 7.76 -64.39
C ASN A 119 -25.02 7.03 -64.14
N LYS A 120 -24.44 6.39 -65.16
CA LYS A 120 -23.12 5.76 -65.07
C LYS A 120 -22.03 6.79 -64.82
N ILE A 121 -22.06 7.95 -65.48
CA ILE A 121 -21.12 9.05 -65.23
C ILE A 121 -21.22 9.52 -63.76
N ARG A 122 -22.43 9.65 -63.20
CA ARG A 122 -22.63 9.97 -61.76
C ARG A 122 -22.06 8.89 -60.83
N LEU A 123 -22.13 7.61 -61.20
CA LEU A 123 -21.54 6.53 -60.41
C LEU A 123 -20.02 6.59 -60.42
N VAL A 124 -19.42 6.91 -61.58
CA VAL A 124 -17.96 7.12 -61.68
C VAL A 124 -17.51 8.28 -60.80
N PHE A 125 -18.23 9.41 -60.80
CA PHE A 125 -17.92 10.58 -59.97
C PHE A 125 -17.99 10.29 -58.45
N LYS A 126 -18.89 9.42 -58.00
CA LYS A 126 -19.02 9.07 -56.57
C LYS A 126 -17.82 8.30 -56.02
N ASN A 127 -17.00 7.68 -56.86
CA ASN A 127 -15.78 7.02 -56.43
C ASN A 127 -14.66 8.06 -56.23
N GLU A 128 -14.18 8.23 -55.00
CA GLU A 128 -13.28 9.33 -54.57
C GLU A 128 -11.85 9.32 -55.19
N ASN A 129 -11.58 8.49 -56.21
CA ASN A 129 -10.26 8.26 -56.80
C ASN A 129 -10.25 8.31 -58.35
N PHE A 130 -11.13 9.08 -58.98
CA PHE A 130 -11.11 9.23 -60.44
C PHE A 130 -9.80 9.90 -60.93
N GLN A 131 -9.21 9.36 -62.00
CA GLN A 131 -8.07 9.97 -62.69
C GLN A 131 -8.40 10.06 -64.18
N LYS A 132 -7.89 11.08 -64.90
CA LYS A 132 -8.20 11.24 -66.34
C LYS A 132 -7.94 9.97 -67.15
N ASP A 133 -6.84 9.27 -66.85
CA ASP A 133 -6.40 8.07 -67.55
C ASP A 133 -7.14 6.79 -67.11
N SER A 134 -8.07 6.89 -66.16
CA SER A 134 -8.87 5.75 -65.68
C SER A 134 -10.09 5.43 -66.57
N LEU A 135 -10.46 6.33 -67.49
CA LEU A 135 -11.42 6.05 -68.57
C LEU A 135 -10.66 5.56 -69.80
N LEU A 136 -10.88 4.31 -70.18
CA LEU A 136 -10.22 3.67 -71.32
C LEU A 136 -11.18 3.50 -72.48
N VAL A 137 -10.69 3.65 -73.72
CA VAL A 137 -11.43 3.29 -74.93
C VAL A 137 -10.96 1.90 -75.35
N MET A 138 -11.86 0.92 -75.36
CA MET A 138 -11.61 -0.47 -75.71
C MET A 138 -12.35 -0.84 -76.99
N GLU A 139 -11.68 -1.58 -77.88
CA GLU A 139 -12.29 -2.07 -79.12
C GLU A 139 -13.14 -3.32 -78.85
N ALA A 140 -14.38 -3.32 -79.36
CA ALA A 140 -15.31 -4.44 -79.37
C ALA A 140 -15.69 -4.81 -80.81
N GLU A 141 -16.29 -6.00 -81.03
CA GLU A 141 -16.46 -6.61 -82.37
C GLU A 141 -17.01 -5.68 -83.46
N ASN A 142 -17.85 -4.69 -83.13
CA ASN A 142 -18.38 -3.69 -84.08
C ASN A 142 -18.60 -2.29 -83.44
N SER A 143 -17.88 -1.98 -82.35
CA SER A 143 -18.05 -0.72 -81.59
C SER A 143 -16.85 -0.41 -80.71
N TYR A 144 -16.75 0.81 -80.19
CA TYR A 144 -15.78 1.17 -79.15
C TYR A 144 -16.48 1.43 -77.82
N ASP A 145 -16.01 0.77 -76.77
CA ASP A 145 -16.52 0.93 -75.41
C ASP A 145 -15.64 1.89 -74.61
N ILE A 146 -16.27 2.82 -73.92
CA ILE A 146 -15.62 3.68 -72.93
C ILE A 146 -15.86 3.04 -71.56
N VAL A 147 -14.78 2.60 -70.92
CA VAL A 147 -14.80 1.74 -69.73
C VAL A 147 -14.09 2.45 -68.57
N TYR A 148 -14.67 2.36 -67.37
CA TYR A 148 -14.04 2.75 -66.10
C TYR A 148 -14.03 1.53 -65.15
N GLY A 149 -12.84 0.99 -64.86
CA GLY A 149 -12.71 -0.28 -64.15
C GLY A 149 -13.41 -1.42 -64.90
N ASP A 150 -14.36 -2.09 -64.26
CA ASP A 150 -15.18 -3.16 -64.86
C ASP A 150 -16.50 -2.65 -65.47
N MET A 151 -16.75 -1.33 -65.45
CA MET A 151 -18.01 -0.73 -65.91
C MET A 151 -17.86 -0.11 -67.29
N ILE A 152 -18.66 -0.57 -68.26
CA ILE A 152 -18.85 0.12 -69.55
C ILE A 152 -19.73 1.36 -69.31
N VAL A 153 -19.14 2.55 -69.40
CA VAL A 153 -19.81 3.84 -69.21
C VAL A 153 -20.70 4.15 -70.40
N THR A 154 -20.17 4.00 -71.62
CA THR A 154 -20.93 4.14 -72.87
C THR A 154 -20.24 3.40 -74.01
N THR A 155 -20.98 3.14 -75.08
CA THR A 155 -20.50 2.46 -76.29
C THR A 155 -20.76 3.35 -77.49
N VAL A 156 -19.79 3.51 -78.38
CA VAL A 156 -19.88 4.25 -79.64
C VAL A 156 -20.01 3.26 -80.79
N SER A 157 -21.14 3.30 -81.50
CA SER A 157 -21.42 2.41 -82.64
C SER A 157 -21.12 3.09 -83.99
N HIS A 158 -21.03 2.29 -85.06
CA HIS A 158 -20.91 2.81 -86.43
C HIS A 158 -22.05 3.77 -86.80
N SER A 159 -23.27 3.54 -86.27
CA SER A 159 -24.43 4.41 -86.52
C SER A 159 -24.31 5.76 -85.84
N ASP A 160 -23.62 5.84 -84.70
CA ASP A 160 -23.35 7.11 -84.00
C ASP A 160 -22.29 7.94 -84.76
N ALA A 161 -21.22 7.26 -85.19
CA ALA A 161 -20.13 7.87 -85.96
C ALA A 161 -20.60 8.39 -87.33
N ALA A 162 -21.47 7.63 -88.02
CA ALA A 162 -22.04 8.03 -89.31
C ALA A 162 -22.94 9.26 -89.23
N ILE A 163 -23.62 9.51 -88.10
CA ILE A 163 -24.46 10.71 -87.92
C ILE A 163 -23.61 11.97 -87.76
N GLN A 164 -22.42 11.84 -87.16
CA GLN A 164 -21.53 12.95 -86.90
C GLN A 164 -20.43 13.12 -87.98
N ASN A 165 -20.45 12.29 -89.03
CA ASN A 165 -19.41 12.24 -90.07
C ASN A 165 -17.98 12.08 -89.50
N MET A 166 -17.84 11.27 -88.46
CA MET A 166 -16.58 11.01 -87.76
C MET A 166 -16.19 9.53 -87.86
N GLU A 167 -14.91 9.24 -87.66
CA GLU A 167 -14.45 7.87 -87.45
C GLU A 167 -14.81 7.41 -86.03
N MET A 168 -15.19 6.13 -85.86
CA MET A 168 -15.68 5.59 -84.57
C MET A 168 -14.66 5.79 -83.43
N PHE A 169 -13.38 5.54 -83.68
CA PHE A 169 -12.33 5.72 -82.68
C PHE A 169 -12.14 7.20 -82.29
N SER A 170 -12.24 8.11 -83.25
CA SER A 170 -12.13 9.55 -83.01
C SER A 170 -13.30 10.05 -82.15
N LEU A 171 -14.53 9.62 -82.47
CA LEU A 171 -15.72 9.95 -81.69
C LEU A 171 -15.66 9.35 -80.27
N ALA A 172 -15.17 8.12 -80.12
CA ALA A 172 -15.01 7.50 -78.80
C ALA A 172 -13.99 8.24 -77.92
N ASN A 173 -12.89 8.74 -78.49
CA ASN A 173 -11.92 9.54 -77.75
C ASN A 173 -12.46 10.93 -77.38
N GLU A 174 -13.24 11.56 -78.26
CA GLU A 174 -13.89 12.84 -77.96
C GLU A 174 -14.90 12.69 -76.82
N VAL A 175 -15.77 11.67 -76.89
CA VAL A 175 -16.74 11.38 -75.83
C VAL A 175 -16.04 11.04 -74.51
N ARG A 176 -14.94 10.26 -74.55
CA ARG A 176 -14.10 10.02 -73.36
C ARG A 176 -13.60 11.33 -72.76
N GLU A 177 -13.08 12.22 -73.60
CA GLU A 177 -12.50 13.49 -73.15
C GLU A 177 -13.57 14.40 -72.51
N LEU A 178 -14.75 14.51 -73.13
CA LEU A 178 -15.89 15.27 -72.59
C LEU A 178 -16.34 14.73 -71.23
N ILE A 179 -16.45 13.41 -71.09
CA ILE A 179 -16.81 12.77 -69.81
C ILE A 179 -15.71 13.02 -68.76
N SER A 180 -14.44 12.85 -69.11
CA SER A 180 -13.31 13.08 -68.22
C SER A 180 -13.26 14.53 -67.73
N ILE A 181 -13.46 15.51 -68.60
CA ILE A 181 -13.47 16.93 -68.24
C ILE A 181 -14.62 17.22 -67.26
N SER A 182 -15.84 16.76 -67.55
CA SER A 182 -17.01 16.96 -66.68
C SER A 182 -16.80 16.38 -65.27
N ILE A 183 -16.20 15.19 -65.16
CA ILE A 183 -15.90 14.56 -63.86
C ILE A 183 -14.80 15.33 -63.12
N LEU A 184 -13.73 15.74 -63.79
CA LEU A 184 -12.62 16.47 -63.17
C LEU A 184 -13.02 17.88 -62.69
N GLU A 185 -13.89 18.57 -63.44
CA GLU A 185 -14.42 19.87 -63.04
C GLU A 185 -15.34 19.74 -61.82
N ALA A 186 -16.23 18.75 -61.81
CA ALA A 186 -17.08 18.47 -60.65
C ALA A 186 -16.28 18.06 -59.41
N GLU A 187 -15.17 17.32 -59.57
CA GLU A 187 -14.32 16.90 -58.45
C GLU A 187 -13.59 18.08 -57.80
N LYS A 188 -13.20 19.08 -58.58
CA LYS A 188 -12.60 20.32 -58.05
C LYS A 188 -13.61 21.09 -57.19
N GLU A 189 -14.85 21.23 -57.65
CA GLU A 189 -15.89 21.93 -56.90
C GLU A 189 -16.26 21.22 -55.59
N ASP A 190 -16.43 19.89 -55.61
CA ASP A 190 -16.75 19.12 -54.41
C ASP A 190 -15.61 19.13 -53.37
N LYS A 191 -14.35 19.08 -53.81
CA LYS A 191 -13.18 19.22 -52.92
C LYS A 191 -13.16 20.59 -52.24
N ILE A 192 -13.45 21.67 -52.97
CA ILE A 192 -13.51 23.03 -52.41
C ILE A 192 -14.64 23.13 -51.38
N PHE A 193 -15.83 22.59 -51.70
CA PHE A 193 -16.97 22.60 -50.79
C PHE A 193 -16.70 21.80 -49.50
N LYS A 194 -16.10 20.60 -49.62
CA LYS A 194 -15.70 19.76 -48.46
C LYS A 194 -14.65 20.46 -47.59
N ILE A 195 -13.69 21.17 -48.17
CA ILE A 195 -12.70 21.96 -47.41
C ILE A 195 -13.38 23.13 -46.71
N MET A 196 -14.28 23.85 -47.38
CA MET A 196 -15.01 24.98 -46.80
C MET A 196 -15.86 24.58 -45.59
N ILE A 197 -16.60 23.46 -45.68
CA ILE A 197 -17.37 22.92 -44.54
C ILE A 197 -16.45 22.55 -43.37
N ARG A 198 -15.30 21.91 -43.62
CA ARG A 198 -14.34 21.56 -42.56
C ARG A 198 -13.72 22.79 -41.90
N SER A 199 -13.40 23.82 -42.70
CA SER A 199 -12.94 25.11 -42.19
C SER A 199 -13.99 25.79 -41.31
N LEU A 200 -15.29 25.70 -41.68
CA LEU A 200 -16.38 26.19 -40.87
C LEU A 200 -16.49 25.45 -39.53
N TYR A 201 -16.39 24.11 -39.51
CA TYR A 201 -16.36 23.34 -38.26
C TYR A 201 -15.13 23.68 -37.39
N GLY A 202 -13.96 23.88 -38.01
CA GLY A 202 -12.76 24.32 -37.31
C GLY A 202 -12.96 25.69 -36.63
N LEU A 203 -13.55 26.65 -37.35
CA LEU A 203 -13.89 27.98 -36.81
C LEU A 203 -14.92 27.89 -35.68
N LEU A 204 -15.90 27.01 -35.79
CA LEU A 204 -16.90 26.79 -34.75
C LEU A 204 -16.26 26.23 -33.46
N VAL A 205 -15.36 25.25 -33.58
CA VAL A 205 -14.62 24.71 -32.42
C VAL A 205 -13.75 25.78 -31.77
N LEU A 206 -13.05 26.60 -32.56
CA LEU A 206 -12.26 27.72 -32.04
C LEU A 206 -13.15 28.77 -31.36
N GLY A 207 -14.33 29.06 -31.91
CA GLY A 207 -15.33 29.94 -31.32
C GLY A 207 -15.82 29.44 -29.96
N ILE A 208 -16.17 28.15 -29.86
CA ILE A 208 -16.56 27.52 -28.59
C ILE A 208 -15.40 27.59 -27.58
N ALA A 209 -14.18 27.28 -27.99
CA ALA A 209 -13.00 27.37 -27.12
C ALA A 209 -12.76 28.80 -26.62
N ALA A 210 -12.96 29.81 -27.46
CA ALA A 210 -12.86 31.22 -27.07
C ALA A 210 -13.93 31.63 -26.05
N VAL A 211 -15.17 31.14 -26.20
CA VAL A 211 -16.24 31.35 -25.21
C VAL A 211 -15.90 30.69 -23.88
N ILE A 212 -15.39 29.45 -23.90
CA ILE A 212 -14.95 28.74 -22.68
C ILE A 212 -13.80 29.49 -22.01
N TYR A 213 -12.81 29.96 -22.79
CA TYR A 213 -11.70 30.78 -22.29
C TYR A 213 -12.22 32.05 -21.59
N TRP A 214 -13.17 32.74 -22.20
CA TRP A 214 -13.79 33.94 -21.64
C TRP A 214 -14.56 33.64 -20.33
N LEU A 215 -15.35 32.56 -20.31
CA LEU A 215 -16.10 32.13 -19.12
C LEU A 215 -15.17 31.76 -17.95
N LEU A 216 -14.08 31.03 -18.23
CA LEU A 216 -13.08 30.68 -17.22
C LEU A 216 -12.39 31.92 -16.64
N GLY A 217 -12.05 32.90 -17.47
CA GLY A 217 -11.48 34.17 -17.02
C GLY A 217 -12.46 34.97 -16.14
N LYS A 218 -13.75 35.00 -16.51
CA LYS A 218 -14.80 35.65 -15.74
C LYS A 218 -15.07 34.92 -14.41
N GLY A 219 -15.04 33.60 -14.40
CA GLY A 219 -15.15 32.78 -13.19
C GLY A 219 -13.98 33.03 -12.23
N TYR A 220 -12.76 33.02 -12.75
CA TYR A 220 -11.53 33.29 -11.99
C TYR A 220 -11.56 34.66 -11.31
N THR A 221 -11.92 35.72 -12.04
CA THR A 221 -11.99 37.08 -11.47
C THR A 221 -13.07 37.20 -10.40
N ARG A 222 -14.23 36.55 -10.56
CA ARG A 222 -15.25 36.47 -9.50
C ARG A 222 -14.77 35.71 -8.27
N PHE A 223 -14.09 34.58 -8.49
CA PHE A 223 -13.57 33.75 -7.40
C PHE A 223 -12.48 34.48 -6.60
N LEU A 224 -11.59 35.21 -7.27
CA LEU A 224 -10.60 36.06 -6.60
C LEU A 224 -11.26 37.15 -5.75
N LYS A 225 -12.28 37.85 -6.29
CA LYS A 225 -13.03 38.85 -5.51
C LYS A 225 -13.73 38.23 -4.31
N TYR A 226 -14.26 37.02 -4.44
CA TYR A 226 -14.87 36.28 -3.34
C TYR A 226 -13.84 35.92 -2.25
N LEU A 227 -12.64 35.44 -2.64
CA LEU A 227 -11.53 35.17 -1.73
C LEU A 227 -11.04 36.41 -0.99
N GLU A 228 -10.99 37.55 -1.68
CA GLU A 228 -10.57 38.83 -1.10
C GLU A 228 -11.62 39.40 -0.13
N THR A 229 -12.90 39.33 -0.50
CA THR A 229 -14.01 39.81 0.34
C THR A 229 -14.23 38.95 1.59
N ASN A 230 -13.94 37.64 1.51
CA ASN A 230 -14.16 36.69 2.60
C ASN A 230 -12.85 36.25 3.29
N LYS A 231 -11.74 36.98 3.09
CA LYS A 231 -10.39 36.64 3.60
C LYS A 231 -10.39 36.33 5.10
N ASP A 232 -11.03 37.17 5.90
CA ASP A 232 -11.04 37.07 7.37
C ASP A 232 -11.92 35.92 7.89
N ARG A 233 -12.85 35.42 7.06
CA ARG A 233 -13.72 34.28 7.40
C ARG A 233 -13.10 32.94 6.99
N LEU A 234 -12.31 32.91 5.91
CA LEU A 234 -11.73 31.70 5.31
C LEU A 234 -10.34 31.37 5.85
N LEU A 235 -9.53 32.38 6.19
CA LEU A 235 -8.16 32.20 6.66
C LEU A 235 -8.06 32.64 8.12
N LYS A 236 -7.96 31.67 9.03
CA LYS A 236 -7.64 31.92 10.44
C LYS A 236 -6.14 31.76 10.61
N ASN A 237 -5.50 32.67 11.35
CA ASN A 237 -4.09 32.57 11.68
C ASN A 237 -3.78 31.20 12.32
N LEU A 238 -3.00 30.37 11.64
CA LEU A 238 -2.46 29.14 12.19
C LEU A 238 -1.34 29.49 13.18
N SER A 239 -1.73 29.89 14.40
CA SER A 239 -0.82 30.05 15.52
C SER A 239 -0.79 28.77 16.35
N TYR A 240 0.41 28.22 16.57
CA TYR A 240 0.62 27.23 17.62
C TYR A 240 1.48 27.86 18.70
N LYS A 241 0.85 28.15 19.84
CA LYS A 241 1.42 28.89 20.97
C LYS A 241 1.85 30.32 20.57
N ASP A 242 3.16 30.60 20.59
CA ASP A 242 3.75 31.94 20.40
C ASP A 242 4.51 32.09 19.06
N TYR A 243 4.39 31.12 18.14
CA TYR A 243 5.00 31.15 16.82
C TYR A 243 3.94 31.09 15.72
N THR A 244 3.80 32.16 14.95
CA THR A 244 2.95 32.19 13.75
C THR A 244 3.72 31.58 12.58
N PHE A 245 3.47 30.30 12.29
CA PHE A 245 4.15 29.56 11.21
C PHE A 245 3.90 30.16 9.82
N LEU A 246 2.67 30.61 9.56
CA LEU A 246 2.30 31.35 8.37
C LEU A 246 1.33 32.46 8.77
N THR A 247 1.61 33.69 8.34
CA THR A 247 0.64 34.78 8.46
C THR A 247 -0.47 34.61 7.42
N ALA A 248 -1.69 35.09 7.71
CA ALA A 248 -2.81 35.05 6.76
C ALA A 248 -2.48 35.73 5.41
N GLU A 249 -1.50 36.65 5.38
CA GLU A 249 -0.96 37.20 4.14
C GLU A 249 -0.08 36.24 3.35
N GLN A 250 0.76 35.44 4.01
CA GLN A 250 1.58 34.41 3.37
C GLN A 250 0.71 33.27 2.84
N GLU A 251 -0.33 32.88 3.57
CA GLU A 251 -1.34 31.91 3.11
C GLU A 251 -2.08 32.41 1.87
N MET A 252 -2.53 33.67 1.90
CA MET A 252 -3.21 34.28 0.74
C MET A 252 -2.28 34.34 -0.48
N LYS A 253 -1.01 34.71 -0.30
CA LYS A 253 -0.02 34.68 -1.41
C LYS A 253 0.18 33.27 -1.96
N GLY A 254 0.24 32.25 -1.10
CA GLY A 254 0.32 30.84 -1.51
C GLY A 254 -0.90 30.38 -2.30
N ILE A 255 -2.11 30.70 -1.82
CA ILE A 255 -3.37 30.39 -2.49
C ILE A 255 -3.47 31.09 -3.84
N LEU A 256 -3.09 32.37 -3.92
CA LEU A 256 -3.07 33.12 -5.18
C LEU A 256 -2.06 32.55 -6.17
N LEU A 257 -0.87 32.16 -5.70
CA LEU A 257 0.13 31.49 -6.54
C LEU A 257 -0.40 30.16 -7.09
N PHE A 258 -1.00 29.34 -6.23
CA PHE A 258 -1.65 28.09 -6.64
C PHE A 258 -2.75 28.34 -7.67
N LEU A 259 -3.66 29.29 -7.43
CA LEU A 259 -4.73 29.62 -8.36
C LEU A 259 -4.22 30.19 -9.69
N LYS A 260 -3.10 30.91 -9.69
CA LYS A 260 -2.46 31.40 -10.92
C LYS A 260 -1.87 30.24 -11.73
N ILE A 261 -1.18 29.31 -11.08
CA ILE A 261 -0.64 28.10 -11.71
C ILE A 261 -1.77 27.23 -12.23
N PHE A 262 -2.81 27.00 -11.42
CA PHE A 262 -3.99 26.22 -11.79
C PHE A 262 -4.74 26.84 -12.98
N ARG A 263 -4.88 28.17 -13.02
CA ARG A 263 -5.45 28.88 -14.18
C ARG A 263 -4.60 28.65 -15.43
N ALA A 264 -3.28 28.79 -15.33
CA ALA A 264 -2.38 28.54 -16.46
C ALA A 264 -2.51 27.09 -16.96
N PHE A 265 -2.57 26.12 -16.04
CA PHE A 265 -2.79 24.71 -16.35
C PHE A 265 -4.10 24.47 -17.10
N ILE A 266 -5.23 25.04 -16.62
CA ILE A 266 -6.52 24.92 -17.30
C ILE A 266 -6.46 25.51 -18.72
N TYR A 267 -5.80 26.65 -18.92
CA TYR A 267 -5.68 27.23 -20.26
C TYR A 267 -4.81 26.40 -21.19
N VAL A 268 -3.70 25.83 -20.71
CA VAL A 268 -2.89 24.89 -21.49
C VAL A 268 -3.71 23.67 -21.85
N LEU A 269 -4.48 23.13 -20.92
CA LEU A 269 -5.36 21.98 -21.14
C LEU A 269 -6.46 22.28 -22.17
N LEU A 270 -7.12 23.44 -22.06
CA LEU A 270 -8.13 23.89 -23.01
C LEU A 270 -7.55 24.06 -24.42
N ALA A 271 -6.39 24.73 -24.53
CA ALA A 271 -5.70 24.92 -25.79
C ALA A 271 -5.32 23.57 -26.42
N TYR A 272 -4.84 22.64 -25.60
CA TYR A 272 -4.47 21.29 -26.03
C TYR A 272 -5.65 20.51 -26.60
N PHE A 273 -6.79 20.46 -25.87
CA PHE A 273 -7.98 19.77 -26.34
C PHE A 273 -8.55 20.42 -27.61
N THR A 274 -8.56 21.76 -27.65
CA THR A 274 -8.99 22.52 -28.83
C THR A 274 -8.12 22.16 -30.04
N LEU A 275 -6.80 22.17 -29.88
CA LEU A 275 -5.85 21.81 -30.93
C LEU A 275 -6.06 20.37 -31.41
N SER A 276 -6.26 19.43 -30.48
CA SER A 276 -6.52 18.02 -30.80
C SER A 276 -7.82 17.84 -31.60
N ILE A 277 -8.90 18.53 -31.23
CA ILE A 277 -10.18 18.48 -31.95
C ILE A 277 -10.05 19.13 -33.32
N VAL A 278 -9.43 20.31 -33.42
CA VAL A 278 -9.20 20.99 -34.70
C VAL A 278 -8.38 20.11 -35.65
N PHE A 279 -7.31 19.48 -35.17
CA PHE A 279 -6.50 18.57 -35.98
C PHE A 279 -7.24 17.31 -36.42
N SER A 280 -8.25 16.84 -35.67
CA SER A 280 -9.09 15.69 -36.05
C SER A 280 -10.02 16.00 -37.24
N ILE A 281 -10.45 17.26 -37.38
CA ILE A 281 -11.36 17.70 -38.45
C ILE A 281 -10.69 17.62 -39.83
N PHE A 282 -9.41 17.95 -39.92
CA PHE A 282 -8.67 17.99 -41.19
C PHE A 282 -7.92 16.67 -41.48
N PRO A 283 -8.13 16.02 -42.65
CA PRO A 283 -7.52 14.72 -42.95
C PRO A 283 -5.99 14.70 -42.85
N PHE A 284 -5.33 15.79 -43.25
CA PHE A 284 -3.87 15.89 -43.24
C PHE A 284 -3.26 15.99 -41.83
N THR A 285 -4.05 16.36 -40.81
CA THR A 285 -3.60 16.47 -39.40
C THR A 285 -4.18 15.40 -38.48
N ARG A 286 -5.04 14.49 -38.96
CA ARG A 286 -5.66 13.45 -38.11
C ARG A 286 -4.65 12.60 -37.35
N GLY A 287 -3.57 12.18 -38.00
CA GLY A 287 -2.51 11.41 -37.33
C GLY A 287 -1.81 12.17 -36.19
N TRP A 288 -1.80 13.51 -36.23
CA TRP A 288 -1.30 14.34 -35.12
C TRP A 288 -2.30 14.39 -33.98
N ALA A 289 -3.60 14.52 -34.29
CA ALA A 289 -4.68 14.46 -33.31
C ALA A 289 -4.67 13.13 -32.54
N ASP A 290 -4.47 12.01 -33.24
CA ASP A 290 -4.43 10.68 -32.61
C ASP A 290 -3.27 10.54 -31.62
N ARG A 291 -2.07 11.02 -32.00
CA ARG A 291 -0.90 11.01 -31.10
C ARG A 291 -1.10 11.90 -29.89
N LEU A 292 -1.67 13.10 -30.07
CA LEU A 292 -2.01 13.98 -28.96
C LEU A 292 -3.01 13.29 -28.03
N PHE A 293 -4.12 12.80 -28.56
CA PHE A 293 -5.12 12.10 -27.76
C PHE A 293 -4.51 10.92 -26.98
N GLN A 294 -3.62 10.14 -27.59
CA GLN A 294 -2.93 9.03 -26.92
C GLN A 294 -1.96 9.48 -25.81
N LEU A 295 -1.24 10.60 -25.97
CA LEU A 295 -0.31 11.11 -24.95
C LEU A 295 -1.02 11.35 -23.60
N ILE A 296 -2.24 11.87 -23.64
CA ILE A 296 -3.05 12.09 -22.43
C ILE A 296 -3.80 10.81 -22.06
N TRP A 297 -4.41 10.12 -23.01
CA TRP A 297 -5.34 9.05 -22.65
C TRP A 297 -4.62 7.77 -22.18
N THR A 298 -3.39 7.52 -22.64
CA THR A 298 -2.65 6.30 -22.28
C THR A 298 -2.23 6.24 -20.80
N PRO A 299 -1.69 7.29 -20.16
CA PRO A 299 -1.37 7.25 -18.73
C PRO A 299 -2.64 7.18 -17.86
N PHE A 300 -3.72 7.87 -18.25
CA PHE A 300 -4.98 7.78 -17.52
C PHE A 300 -5.58 6.38 -17.58
N LYS A 301 -5.60 5.77 -18.78
CA LYS A 301 -6.02 4.38 -18.95
C LYS A 301 -5.15 3.43 -18.13
N SER A 302 -3.84 3.55 -18.17
CA SER A 302 -2.94 2.64 -17.45
C SER A 302 -3.14 2.74 -15.93
N ILE A 303 -3.31 3.94 -15.38
CA ILE A 303 -3.62 4.14 -13.96
C ILE A 303 -4.98 3.52 -13.63
N PHE A 304 -6.01 3.78 -14.45
CA PHE A 304 -7.34 3.23 -14.22
C PHE A 304 -7.33 1.70 -14.23
N PHE A 305 -6.70 1.08 -15.23
CA PHE A 305 -6.58 -0.38 -15.31
C PHE A 305 -5.77 -0.95 -14.16
N ALA A 306 -4.69 -0.31 -13.73
CA ALA A 306 -3.90 -0.74 -12.58
C ALA A 306 -4.72 -0.72 -11.28
N ILE A 307 -5.54 0.31 -11.06
CA ILE A 307 -6.44 0.38 -9.90
C ILE A 307 -7.51 -0.71 -10.00
N TRP A 308 -8.10 -0.88 -11.18
CA TRP A 308 -9.15 -1.88 -11.40
C TRP A 308 -8.65 -3.30 -11.19
N GLU A 309 -7.46 -3.61 -11.69
CA GLU A 309 -6.81 -4.91 -11.52
C GLU A 309 -6.39 -5.18 -10.06
N TYR A 310 -6.16 -4.13 -9.27
CA TYR A 310 -5.87 -4.25 -7.84
C TYR A 310 -7.12 -4.46 -6.96
N LEU A 311 -8.33 -4.17 -7.45
CA LEU A 311 -9.57 -4.29 -6.65
C LEU A 311 -9.78 -5.69 -6.03
N PRO A 312 -9.56 -6.82 -6.75
CA PRO A 312 -9.67 -8.15 -6.17
C PRO A 312 -8.69 -8.41 -5.01
N ASN A 313 -7.45 -7.90 -5.13
CA ASN A 313 -6.45 -8.01 -4.06
C ASN A 313 -6.86 -7.18 -2.84
N LEU A 314 -7.34 -5.95 -3.07
CA LEU A 314 -7.87 -5.11 -1.99
C LEU A 314 -9.04 -5.78 -1.26
N PHE A 315 -9.98 -6.36 -2.01
CA PHE A 315 -11.08 -7.12 -1.44
C PHE A 315 -10.58 -8.30 -0.60
N THR A 316 -9.60 -9.05 -1.09
CA THR A 316 -8.98 -10.17 -0.37
C THR A 316 -8.32 -9.71 0.93
N ILE A 317 -7.59 -8.59 0.92
CA ILE A 317 -7.01 -7.98 2.13
C ILE A 317 -8.11 -7.62 3.13
N VAL A 318 -9.19 -6.99 2.69
CA VAL A 318 -10.33 -6.64 3.54
C VAL A 318 -10.96 -7.89 4.16
N VAL A 319 -11.14 -8.96 3.38
CA VAL A 319 -11.64 -10.25 3.88
C VAL A 319 -10.70 -10.84 4.92
N ILE A 320 -9.39 -10.87 4.68
CA ILE A 320 -8.40 -11.36 5.65
C ILE A 320 -8.47 -10.55 6.95
N VAL A 321 -8.45 -9.21 6.87
CA VAL A 321 -8.53 -8.34 8.04
C VAL A 321 -9.84 -8.56 8.79
N PHE A 322 -10.95 -8.71 8.08
CA PHE A 322 -12.25 -9.01 8.68
C PHE A 322 -12.22 -10.34 9.43
N VAL A 323 -11.87 -11.43 8.76
CA VAL A 323 -11.80 -12.78 9.36
C VAL A 323 -10.85 -12.82 10.56
N MET A 324 -9.64 -12.28 10.40
CA MET A 324 -8.65 -12.24 11.48
C MET A 324 -9.10 -11.37 12.65
N SER A 325 -9.80 -10.26 12.40
CA SER A 325 -10.34 -9.41 13.47
C SER A 325 -11.39 -10.16 14.30
N TYR A 326 -12.28 -10.92 13.65
CA TYR A 326 -13.24 -11.77 14.36
C TYR A 326 -12.54 -12.90 15.11
N PHE A 327 -11.52 -13.52 14.52
CA PHE A 327 -10.75 -14.58 15.18
C PHE A 327 -10.01 -14.06 16.42
N ILE A 328 -9.36 -12.89 16.33
CA ILE A 328 -8.70 -12.25 17.49
C ILE A 328 -9.71 -11.91 18.58
N ARG A 329 -10.93 -11.47 18.23
CA ARG A 329 -12.02 -11.23 19.19
C ARG A 329 -12.47 -12.52 19.87
N LEU A 330 -12.61 -13.62 19.11
CA LEU A 330 -12.96 -14.94 19.64
C LEU A 330 -11.90 -15.43 20.63
N VAL A 331 -10.61 -15.35 20.26
CA VAL A 331 -9.50 -15.72 21.13
C VAL A 331 -9.50 -14.86 22.40
N LYS A 332 -9.72 -13.55 22.28
CA LYS A 332 -9.84 -12.65 23.44
C LYS A 332 -10.95 -13.11 24.38
N TYR A 333 -12.12 -13.44 23.85
CA TYR A 333 -13.26 -13.92 24.62
C TYR A 333 -12.90 -15.18 25.44
N ILE A 334 -12.24 -16.17 24.81
CA ILE A 334 -11.81 -17.39 25.51
C ILE A 334 -10.87 -17.05 26.67
N PHE A 335 -9.85 -16.21 26.45
CA PHE A 335 -8.92 -15.83 27.50
C PHE A 335 -9.57 -15.01 28.62
N GLN A 336 -10.57 -14.18 28.32
CA GLN A 336 -11.34 -13.46 29.34
C GLN A 336 -12.19 -14.39 30.20
N GLU A 337 -12.72 -15.48 29.63
CA GLU A 337 -13.48 -16.48 30.39
C GLU A 337 -12.58 -17.34 31.29
N ILE A 338 -11.31 -17.56 30.89
CA ILE A 338 -10.28 -18.20 31.74
C ILE A 338 -9.87 -17.25 32.88
N ASP A 339 -9.66 -15.97 32.59
CA ASP A 339 -9.33 -14.93 33.57
C ASP A 339 -10.45 -14.76 34.61
N ALA A 340 -11.71 -14.84 34.17
CA ALA A 340 -12.89 -14.82 35.03
C ALA A 340 -13.17 -16.15 35.77
N GLU A 341 -12.26 -17.13 35.68
CA GLU A 341 -12.35 -18.46 36.29
C GLU A 341 -13.60 -19.28 35.89
N LYS A 342 -14.34 -18.88 34.86
CA LYS A 342 -15.50 -19.62 34.36
C LYS A 342 -15.10 -20.86 33.55
N LEU A 343 -13.90 -20.82 32.97
CA LEU A 343 -13.32 -21.88 32.16
C LEU A 343 -12.01 -22.35 32.80
N HIS A 344 -12.03 -23.53 33.42
CA HIS A 344 -10.84 -24.14 34.02
C HIS A 344 -10.11 -25.01 33.00
N LEU A 345 -8.86 -24.65 32.71
CA LEU A 345 -7.95 -25.48 31.93
C LEU A 345 -7.01 -26.24 32.88
N PRO A 346 -6.78 -27.55 32.68
CA PRO A 346 -5.82 -28.30 33.47
C PRO A 346 -4.42 -27.65 33.40
N ASN A 347 -3.77 -27.44 34.54
CA ASN A 347 -2.44 -26.84 34.65
C ASN A 347 -2.30 -25.40 34.10
N PHE A 348 -3.39 -24.65 33.95
CA PHE A 348 -3.34 -23.24 33.53
C PHE A 348 -4.02 -22.34 34.57
N HIS A 349 -3.23 -21.47 35.20
CA HIS A 349 -3.73 -20.54 36.21
C HIS A 349 -4.39 -19.31 35.58
N ALA A 350 -5.43 -18.77 36.22
CA ALA A 350 -6.16 -17.60 35.75
C ALA A 350 -5.23 -16.39 35.48
N ASP A 351 -4.25 -16.14 36.37
CA ASP A 351 -3.32 -15.00 36.21
C ASP A 351 -2.43 -15.09 34.94
N TRP A 352 -2.38 -16.23 34.27
CA TRP A 352 -1.67 -16.38 33.00
C TRP A 352 -2.49 -15.95 31.78
N ALA A 353 -3.82 -15.91 31.90
CA ALA A 353 -4.71 -15.73 30.77
C ALA A 353 -4.42 -14.44 29.97
N MET A 354 -4.36 -13.29 30.65
CA MET A 354 -4.16 -12.00 30.00
C MET A 354 -2.72 -11.80 29.44
N PRO A 355 -1.65 -12.20 30.15
CA PRO A 355 -0.30 -12.26 29.58
C PRO A 355 -0.21 -13.15 28.34
N THR A 356 -0.75 -14.39 28.40
CA THR A 356 -0.73 -15.32 27.26
C THR A 356 -1.54 -14.77 26.08
N TYR A 357 -2.71 -14.19 26.31
CA TYR A 357 -3.50 -13.52 25.28
C TYR A 357 -2.70 -12.44 24.55
N SER A 358 -1.92 -11.63 25.28
CA SER A 358 -1.14 -10.56 24.68
C SER A 358 -0.09 -11.09 23.69
N ILE A 359 0.55 -12.22 24.02
CA ILE A 359 1.48 -12.94 23.14
C ILE A 359 0.74 -13.50 21.92
N VAL A 360 -0.35 -14.23 22.15
CA VAL A 360 -1.14 -14.85 21.07
C VAL A 360 -1.66 -13.77 20.12
N ARG A 361 -2.18 -12.65 20.64
CA ARG A 361 -2.63 -11.50 19.84
C ARG A 361 -1.52 -10.94 18.97
N PHE A 362 -0.31 -10.77 19.53
CA PHE A 362 0.84 -10.31 18.75
C PHE A 362 1.17 -11.29 17.60
N LEU A 363 1.20 -12.60 17.89
CA LEU A 363 1.43 -13.64 16.88
C LEU A 363 0.33 -13.66 15.82
N LEU A 364 -0.93 -13.47 16.19
CA LEU A 364 -2.05 -13.39 15.24
C LEU A 364 -1.97 -12.17 14.33
N TYR A 365 -1.53 -11.01 14.84
CA TYR A 365 -1.28 -9.84 14.00
C TYR A 365 -0.09 -10.05 13.07
N ALA A 366 1.00 -10.66 13.55
CA ALA A 366 2.14 -11.01 12.70
C ALA A 366 1.73 -12.00 11.59
N PHE A 367 0.94 -13.02 11.94
CA PHE A 367 0.39 -13.97 10.98
C PHE A 367 -0.55 -13.29 9.97
N MET A 368 -1.44 -12.40 10.43
CA MET A 368 -2.29 -11.59 9.55
C MET A 368 -1.47 -10.77 8.57
N PHE A 369 -0.39 -10.13 9.02
CA PHE A 369 0.50 -9.37 8.15
C PHE A 369 1.16 -10.27 7.08
N VAL A 370 1.63 -11.46 7.47
CA VAL A 370 2.19 -12.46 6.53
C VAL A 370 1.16 -12.88 5.49
N LEU A 371 -0.10 -13.08 5.88
CA LEU A 371 -1.19 -13.41 4.95
C LEU A 371 -1.51 -12.27 3.97
N ILE A 372 -1.43 -11.02 4.42
CA ILE A 372 -1.70 -9.83 3.60
C ILE A 372 -0.55 -9.54 2.63
N PHE A 373 0.68 -9.84 3.03
CA PHE A 373 1.90 -9.44 2.33
C PHE A 373 1.92 -9.75 0.82
N PRO A 374 1.52 -10.95 0.34
CA PRO A 374 1.50 -11.26 -1.09
C PRO A 374 0.55 -10.39 -1.91
N TYR A 375 -0.51 -9.85 -1.30
CA TYR A 375 -1.53 -9.06 -1.98
C TYR A 375 -1.18 -7.55 -2.05
N LEU A 376 -0.08 -7.14 -1.42
CA LEU A 376 0.39 -5.74 -1.49
C LEU A 376 0.92 -5.41 -2.89
N PRO A 377 0.71 -4.18 -3.38
CA PRO A 377 1.18 -3.79 -4.71
C PRO A 377 2.70 -3.87 -4.79
N GLY A 378 3.21 -4.61 -5.77
CA GLY A 378 4.66 -4.78 -5.96
C GLY A 378 5.32 -5.83 -5.06
N SER A 379 4.56 -6.61 -4.29
CA SER A 379 5.04 -7.72 -3.44
C SER A 379 5.92 -8.72 -4.18
N ASP A 380 5.60 -9.02 -5.44
CA ASP A 380 6.34 -9.95 -6.29
C ASP A 380 7.68 -9.40 -6.78
N SER A 381 7.89 -8.07 -6.70
CA SER A 381 9.11 -7.46 -7.20
C SER A 381 10.33 -7.78 -6.32
N ASN A 382 11.48 -8.04 -6.96
CA ASN A 382 12.73 -8.32 -6.25
C ASN A 382 13.15 -7.15 -5.34
N VAL A 383 12.90 -5.92 -5.78
CA VAL A 383 13.23 -4.71 -5.01
C VAL A 383 12.39 -4.63 -3.74
N PHE A 384 11.07 -4.83 -3.84
CA PHE A 384 10.19 -4.81 -2.67
C PHE A 384 10.55 -5.90 -1.67
N ARG A 385 10.85 -7.13 -2.15
CA ARG A 385 11.31 -8.22 -1.29
C ARG A 385 12.64 -7.89 -0.61
N GLY A 386 13.61 -7.35 -1.35
CA GLY A 386 14.90 -6.94 -0.81
C GLY A 386 14.78 -5.86 0.27
N VAL A 387 13.98 -4.81 0.01
CA VAL A 387 13.72 -3.74 0.98
C VAL A 387 12.98 -4.27 2.21
N SER A 388 11.99 -5.15 2.03
CA SER A 388 11.24 -5.75 3.14
C SER A 388 12.14 -6.60 4.04
N VAL A 389 13.03 -7.41 3.45
CA VAL A 389 14.02 -8.19 4.21
C VAL A 389 14.99 -7.28 4.95
N PHE A 390 15.50 -6.22 4.30
CA PHE A 390 16.39 -5.26 4.93
C PHE A 390 15.73 -4.56 6.13
N ILE A 391 14.48 -4.09 5.99
CA ILE A 391 13.71 -3.50 7.08
C ILE A 391 13.49 -4.53 8.21
N GLY A 392 13.21 -5.78 7.87
CA GLY A 392 13.05 -6.87 8.84
C GLY A 392 14.33 -7.10 9.66
N ILE A 393 15.49 -7.14 9.01
CA ILE A 393 16.80 -7.26 9.69
C ILE A 393 17.05 -6.04 10.57
N LEU A 394 16.83 -4.82 10.05
CA LEU A 394 17.02 -3.59 10.80
C LEU A 394 16.16 -3.55 12.06
N PHE A 395 14.88 -3.91 11.94
CA PHE A 395 13.96 -3.99 13.06
C PHE A 395 14.37 -5.08 14.07
N SER A 396 14.80 -6.25 13.58
CA SER A 396 15.28 -7.35 14.43
C SER A 396 16.52 -6.95 15.25
N LEU A 397 17.51 -6.32 14.62
CA LEU A 397 18.73 -5.89 15.30
C LEU A 397 18.44 -4.78 16.31
N GLY A 398 17.62 -3.78 15.92
CA GLY A 398 17.23 -2.67 16.78
C GLY A 398 16.34 -3.08 17.96
N SER A 399 15.57 -4.16 17.83
CA SER A 399 14.63 -4.62 18.86
C SER A 399 15.20 -5.65 19.84
N SER A 400 16.46 -6.07 19.66
CA SER A 400 17.09 -7.14 20.46
C SER A 400 16.94 -6.96 21.98
N SER A 401 17.23 -5.76 22.50
CA SER A 401 17.10 -5.44 23.93
C SER A 401 15.65 -5.45 24.42
N ALA A 402 14.71 -4.93 23.63
CA ALA A 402 13.30 -4.95 23.98
C ALA A 402 12.76 -6.39 24.02
N ILE A 403 13.13 -7.22 23.04
CA ILE A 403 12.77 -8.64 22.99
C ILE A 403 13.37 -9.39 24.19
N ALA A 404 14.64 -9.15 24.54
CA ALA A 404 15.28 -9.78 25.70
C ALA A 404 14.53 -9.46 27.01
N ASN A 405 14.12 -8.21 27.20
CA ASN A 405 13.31 -7.80 28.35
C ASN A 405 11.91 -8.42 28.34
N MET A 406 11.24 -8.47 27.18
CA MET A 406 9.94 -9.14 27.04
C MET A 406 10.03 -10.63 27.40
N VAL A 407 11.01 -11.35 26.86
CA VAL A 407 11.24 -12.77 27.17
C VAL A 407 11.49 -12.95 28.66
N ALA A 408 12.34 -12.11 29.27
CA ALA A 408 12.59 -12.17 30.70
C ALA A 408 11.33 -11.88 31.54
N GLY A 409 10.52 -10.90 31.13
CA GLY A 409 9.23 -10.60 31.78
C GLY A 409 8.24 -11.77 31.70
N LEU A 410 8.21 -12.49 30.57
CA LEU A 410 7.42 -13.70 30.42
C LEU A 410 7.91 -14.80 31.37
N VAL A 411 9.21 -15.06 31.44
CA VAL A 411 9.79 -16.05 32.35
C VAL A 411 9.46 -15.72 33.80
N ILE A 412 9.61 -14.47 34.22
CA ILE A 412 9.23 -13.99 35.56
C ILE A 412 7.72 -14.21 35.82
N THR A 413 6.88 -14.02 34.81
CA THR A 413 5.42 -14.22 34.93
C THR A 413 5.05 -15.69 35.13
N TYR A 414 5.70 -16.61 34.40
CA TYR A 414 5.41 -18.04 34.50
C TYR A 414 6.07 -18.72 35.70
N MET A 415 7.34 -18.45 35.95
CA MET A 415 8.07 -19.04 37.09
C MET A 415 7.69 -18.42 38.43
N ARG A 416 7.12 -17.20 38.42
CA ARG A 416 6.67 -16.46 39.61
C ARG A 416 7.69 -16.46 40.77
N PRO A 417 8.98 -16.10 40.56
CA PRO A 417 9.99 -16.07 41.62
C PRO A 417 9.65 -15.07 42.74
N PHE A 418 8.78 -14.11 42.45
CA PHE A 418 8.18 -13.17 43.38
C PHE A 418 6.79 -12.74 42.90
N LYS A 419 6.01 -12.18 43.83
CA LYS A 419 4.67 -11.62 43.59
C LYS A 419 4.68 -10.11 43.84
N ILE A 420 3.68 -9.42 43.30
CA ILE A 420 3.44 -8.01 43.64
C ILE A 420 3.20 -7.92 45.15
N GLY A 421 3.88 -6.99 45.81
CA GLY A 421 3.88 -6.81 47.27
C GLY A 421 4.98 -7.57 48.02
N ASP A 422 5.74 -8.46 47.37
CA ASP A 422 6.88 -9.14 48.03
C ASP A 422 8.04 -8.16 48.23
N ARG A 423 8.74 -8.27 49.37
CA ARG A 423 10.05 -7.64 49.63
C ARG A 423 11.14 -8.51 49.00
N ILE A 424 11.87 -7.95 48.04
CA ILE A 424 12.94 -8.65 47.33
C ILE A 424 14.23 -7.83 47.32
N LYS A 425 15.35 -8.52 47.11
CA LYS A 425 16.65 -7.93 46.80
C LYS A 425 17.13 -8.41 45.44
N ILE A 426 17.43 -7.47 44.55
CA ILE A 426 17.96 -7.68 43.20
C ILE A 426 19.29 -6.94 43.14
N GLY A 427 20.41 -7.67 43.04
CA GLY A 427 21.74 -7.09 43.23
C GLY A 427 21.83 -6.42 44.62
N ASP A 428 22.18 -5.14 44.66
CA ASP A 428 22.26 -4.36 45.91
C ASP A 428 20.95 -3.65 46.27
N ILE A 429 19.94 -3.71 45.40
CA ILE A 429 18.71 -2.96 45.56
C ILE A 429 17.69 -3.79 46.31
N THR A 430 17.21 -3.30 47.45
CA THR A 430 16.18 -3.95 48.27
C THR A 430 14.90 -3.11 48.31
N GLY A 431 13.77 -3.71 47.97
CA GLY A 431 12.49 -2.99 47.85
C GLY A 431 11.27 -3.89 47.79
N ASP A 432 10.09 -3.29 47.91
CA ASP A 432 8.80 -3.96 47.75
C ASP A 432 8.38 -3.90 46.28
N VAL A 433 7.96 -5.02 45.68
CA VAL A 433 7.50 -5.07 44.29
C VAL A 433 6.18 -4.31 44.14
N MET A 434 6.18 -3.23 43.37
CA MET A 434 4.97 -2.44 43.10
C MET A 434 4.19 -2.98 41.90
N GLU A 435 4.88 -3.16 40.78
CA GLU A 435 4.29 -3.65 39.55
C GLU A 435 5.33 -4.44 38.74
N ARG A 436 4.84 -5.34 37.89
CA ARG A 436 5.63 -5.99 36.85
C ARG A 436 4.93 -5.86 35.52
N ASN A 437 5.65 -5.35 34.53
CA ASN A 437 5.21 -5.25 33.16
C ASN A 437 6.08 -6.17 32.29
N LEU A 438 5.78 -6.28 30.99
CA LEU A 438 6.57 -7.11 30.07
C LEU A 438 8.04 -6.70 30.00
N LEU A 439 8.34 -5.40 30.12
CA LEU A 439 9.70 -4.88 29.93
C LEU A 439 10.46 -4.65 31.24
N VAL A 440 9.77 -4.25 32.30
CA VAL A 440 10.39 -3.77 33.54
C VAL A 440 9.60 -4.24 34.76
N THR A 441 10.30 -4.32 35.88
CA THR A 441 9.71 -4.48 37.21
C THR A 441 10.01 -3.23 38.02
N ARG A 442 9.01 -2.70 38.73
CA ARG A 442 9.19 -1.53 39.59
C ARG A 442 9.17 -1.95 41.05
N ILE A 443 10.13 -1.45 41.80
CA ILE A 443 10.24 -1.71 43.23
C ILE A 443 10.30 -0.39 44.02
N LYS A 444 9.72 -0.39 45.21
CA LYS A 444 9.76 0.74 46.15
C LYS A 444 10.75 0.46 47.28
N THR A 445 11.76 1.29 47.44
CA THR A 445 12.73 1.14 48.53
C THR A 445 12.13 1.55 49.88
N ALA A 446 12.76 1.16 50.99
CA ALA A 446 12.38 1.61 52.33
C ALA A 446 12.49 3.14 52.51
N LYS A 447 13.25 3.81 51.65
CA LYS A 447 13.40 5.27 51.60
C LYS A 447 12.37 5.96 50.70
N ASN A 448 11.33 5.23 50.26
CA ASN A 448 10.29 5.69 49.34
C ASN A 448 10.78 6.07 47.93
N GLU A 449 11.87 5.47 47.45
CA GLU A 449 12.32 5.65 46.05
C GLU A 449 11.67 4.60 45.16
N GLU A 450 11.23 5.01 43.98
CA GLU A 450 10.71 4.09 42.95
C GLU A 450 11.83 3.76 41.95
N ILE A 451 12.23 2.48 41.91
CA ILE A 451 13.31 2.01 41.06
C ILE A 451 12.72 1.11 39.97
N THR A 452 13.02 1.43 38.72
CA THR A 452 12.62 0.65 37.54
C THR A 452 13.79 -0.22 37.10
N ILE A 453 13.60 -1.54 37.11
CA ILE A 453 14.63 -2.51 36.75
C ILE A 453 14.22 -3.23 35.46
N PRO A 454 15.08 -3.26 34.42
CA PRO A 454 14.86 -4.07 33.23
C PRO A 454 14.72 -5.55 33.60
N ASN A 455 13.70 -6.23 33.07
CA ASN A 455 13.45 -7.64 33.41
C ASN A 455 14.62 -8.54 33.02
N SER A 456 15.35 -8.24 31.94
CA SER A 456 16.52 -9.00 31.53
C SER A 456 17.64 -8.96 32.58
N SER A 457 17.78 -7.85 33.30
CA SER A 457 18.77 -7.71 34.38
C SER A 457 18.39 -8.53 35.62
N ILE A 458 17.09 -8.66 35.91
CA ILE A 458 16.59 -9.51 36.99
C ILE A 458 16.87 -10.97 36.68
N LEU A 459 16.56 -11.41 35.46
CA LEU A 459 16.75 -12.80 35.05
C LEU A 459 18.24 -13.16 34.89
N GLY A 460 19.08 -12.20 34.51
CA GLY A 460 20.53 -12.40 34.38
C GLY A 460 21.30 -12.39 35.71
N GLY A 461 20.65 -12.00 36.81
CA GLY A 461 21.28 -11.88 38.13
C GLY A 461 20.59 -12.70 39.21
N ASN A 462 21.09 -12.61 40.44
CA ASN A 462 20.49 -13.27 41.60
C ASN A 462 19.35 -12.42 42.19
N THR A 463 18.25 -13.08 42.53
CA THR A 463 17.11 -12.47 43.22
C THR A 463 16.86 -13.18 44.55
N THR A 464 16.88 -12.44 45.65
CA THR A 464 16.53 -12.96 46.98
C THR A 464 15.12 -12.50 47.33
N ASN A 465 14.21 -13.43 47.64
CA ASN A 465 12.85 -13.11 48.09
C ASN A 465 12.75 -13.29 49.61
N TYR A 466 12.52 -12.19 50.33
CA TYR A 466 12.39 -12.21 51.79
C TYR A 466 10.97 -12.53 52.26
N SER A 467 9.97 -12.37 51.39
CA SER A 467 8.56 -12.51 51.77
C SER A 467 7.98 -13.91 51.57
N SER A 468 8.50 -14.68 50.60
CA SER A 468 7.94 -16.00 50.24
C SER A 468 7.91 -16.96 51.43
N LEU A 469 9.07 -17.18 52.06
CA LEU A 469 9.21 -18.07 53.22
C LEU A 469 8.82 -17.40 54.55
N ALA A 470 8.85 -16.07 54.63
CA ALA A 470 8.44 -15.35 55.85
C ALA A 470 7.01 -15.69 56.28
N ARG A 471 6.10 -15.91 55.33
CA ARG A 471 4.69 -16.18 55.62
C ARG A 471 4.45 -17.62 56.09
N SER A 472 5.21 -18.58 55.56
CA SER A 472 5.05 -20.01 55.86
C SER A 472 5.92 -20.46 57.03
N GLU A 473 7.24 -20.32 56.90
CA GLU A 473 8.24 -20.88 57.81
C GLU A 473 8.81 -19.84 58.78
N GLY A 474 8.68 -18.55 58.44
CA GLY A 474 9.31 -17.44 59.16
C GLY A 474 10.70 -17.15 58.61
N LEU A 475 10.95 -15.88 58.32
CA LEU A 475 12.26 -15.43 57.86
C LEU A 475 13.21 -15.33 59.05
N ILE A 476 14.36 -15.99 58.94
CA ILE A 476 15.40 -15.87 59.95
C ILE A 476 16.14 -14.55 59.73
N ILE A 477 16.04 -13.66 60.69
CA ILE A 477 16.92 -12.52 60.82
C ILE A 477 18.07 -12.87 61.76
N HIS A 478 19.23 -12.29 61.52
CA HIS A 478 20.40 -12.57 62.35
C HIS A 478 21.30 -11.35 62.47
N THR A 479 21.92 -11.21 63.63
CA THR A 479 22.93 -10.19 63.87
C THR A 479 24.00 -10.73 64.79
N THR A 480 25.23 -10.25 64.63
CA THR A 480 26.39 -10.73 65.36
C THR A 480 26.83 -9.68 66.37
N VAL A 481 27.12 -10.13 67.59
CA VAL A 481 27.70 -9.35 68.68
C VAL A 481 28.97 -10.05 69.12
N THR A 482 29.99 -9.27 69.44
CA THR A 482 31.31 -9.75 69.84
C THR A 482 31.56 -9.42 71.31
N ILE A 483 31.82 -10.44 72.12
CA ILE A 483 31.96 -10.32 73.59
C ILE A 483 33.25 -11.00 74.03
N GLY A 484 33.95 -10.39 74.99
CA GLY A 484 35.18 -10.94 75.56
C GLY A 484 35.03 -12.33 76.21
N TYR A 485 36.16 -13.03 76.36
CA TYR A 485 36.21 -14.37 76.97
C TYR A 485 35.99 -14.38 78.48
N ASP A 486 35.98 -13.20 79.10
CA ASP A 486 35.80 -12.98 80.54
C ASP A 486 34.35 -13.19 80.99
N VAL A 487 33.39 -13.23 80.06
CA VAL A 487 31.97 -13.48 80.36
C VAL A 487 31.58 -14.93 80.04
N PRO A 488 30.92 -15.66 80.96
CA PRO A 488 30.43 -17.01 80.68
C PRO A 488 29.46 -17.07 79.49
N TRP A 489 29.78 -17.88 78.48
CA TRP A 489 29.00 -17.96 77.23
C TRP A 489 27.50 -18.28 77.44
N LYS A 490 27.15 -19.01 78.50
CA LYS A 490 25.76 -19.34 78.83
C LYS A 490 24.94 -18.10 79.19
N GLU A 491 25.55 -17.16 79.89
CA GLU A 491 24.92 -15.89 80.28
C GLU A 491 24.69 -15.01 79.05
N ILE A 492 25.66 -14.99 78.12
CA ILE A 492 25.55 -14.29 76.83
C ILE A 492 24.42 -14.90 75.99
N HIS A 493 24.37 -16.23 75.87
CA HIS A 493 23.30 -16.92 75.14
C HIS A 493 21.93 -16.53 75.70
N GLN A 494 21.78 -16.55 77.03
CA GLN A 494 20.54 -16.18 77.67
C GLN A 494 20.20 -14.70 77.45
N ALA A 495 21.18 -13.79 77.57
CA ALA A 495 20.97 -12.35 77.33
C ALA A 495 20.48 -12.07 75.91
N LEU A 496 21.11 -12.68 74.90
CA LEU A 496 20.74 -12.50 73.49
C LEU A 496 19.37 -13.12 73.15
N ILE A 497 19.05 -14.27 73.75
CA ILE A 497 17.72 -14.88 73.62
C ILE A 497 16.65 -14.00 74.28
N ASP A 498 16.91 -13.50 75.49
CA ASP A 498 16.00 -12.60 76.20
C ASP A 498 15.75 -11.33 75.38
N ALA A 499 16.81 -10.76 74.78
CA ALA A 499 16.68 -9.63 73.87
C ALA A 499 15.77 -9.93 72.67
N ALA A 500 15.97 -11.07 72.01
CA ALA A 500 15.13 -11.47 70.88
C ALA A 500 13.66 -11.71 71.28
N LEU A 501 13.41 -12.29 72.47
CA LEU A 501 12.06 -12.51 72.98
C LEU A 501 11.35 -11.21 73.42
N ARG A 502 12.11 -10.16 73.75
CA ARG A 502 11.60 -8.81 74.05
C ARG A 502 11.26 -8.00 72.79
N THR A 503 11.95 -8.25 71.67
CA THR A 503 11.73 -7.50 70.42
C THR A 503 10.37 -7.79 69.81
N GLU A 504 9.62 -6.73 69.51
CA GLU A 504 8.31 -6.84 68.90
C GLU A 504 8.44 -7.47 67.50
N LYS A 505 7.45 -8.26 67.09
CA LYS A 505 7.36 -8.89 65.74
C LYS A 505 8.42 -9.96 65.44
N LEU A 506 9.22 -10.34 66.43
CA LEU A 506 9.92 -11.63 66.42
C LEU A 506 9.01 -12.73 66.95
N LEU A 507 9.10 -13.90 66.32
CA LEU A 507 8.35 -15.07 66.73
C LEU A 507 9.00 -15.67 67.97
N LYS A 508 8.15 -16.03 68.94
CA LYS A 508 8.58 -16.84 70.10
C LYS A 508 8.74 -18.31 69.74
N GLU A 509 7.97 -18.77 68.76
CA GLU A 509 8.05 -20.12 68.18
C GLU A 509 8.13 -20.00 66.66
N PRO A 510 9.18 -20.53 65.99
CA PRO A 510 10.30 -21.27 66.57
C PRO A 510 11.18 -20.44 67.51
N HIS A 511 11.71 -21.08 68.55
CA HIS A 511 12.51 -20.42 69.57
C HIS A 511 13.79 -19.78 69.00
N PRO A 512 14.14 -18.53 69.37
CA PRO A 512 15.41 -17.90 68.99
C PRO A 512 16.61 -18.72 69.47
N PHE A 513 17.70 -18.69 68.70
CA PHE A 513 18.91 -19.43 69.03
C PHE A 513 20.17 -18.62 68.73
N VAL A 514 21.24 -18.91 69.46
CA VAL A 514 22.53 -18.23 69.33
C VAL A 514 23.55 -19.22 68.76
N LEU A 515 24.25 -18.79 67.71
CA LEU A 515 25.39 -19.51 67.15
C LEU A 515 26.68 -18.82 67.58
N GLN A 516 27.68 -19.59 67.99
CA GLN A 516 29.05 -19.10 68.12
C GLN A 516 29.71 -19.23 66.76
N THR A 517 29.76 -18.15 65.98
CA THR A 517 30.22 -18.18 64.59
C THR A 517 31.75 -18.20 64.46
N GLY A 518 32.46 -17.82 65.52
CA GLY A 518 33.91 -17.79 65.54
C GLY A 518 34.45 -17.57 66.96
N LEU A 519 35.61 -18.16 67.23
CA LEU A 519 36.43 -17.91 68.42
C LEU A 519 37.62 -17.07 67.95
N GLU A 520 37.50 -15.75 68.07
CA GLU A 520 38.53 -14.81 67.62
C GLU A 520 39.63 -14.65 68.70
N ASP A 521 40.70 -13.94 68.36
CA ASP A 521 41.86 -13.78 69.26
C ASP A 521 41.51 -13.19 70.64
N PHE A 522 40.52 -12.29 70.69
CA PHE A 522 40.21 -11.50 71.88
C PHE A 522 38.73 -11.52 72.30
N TYR A 523 37.87 -12.14 71.51
CA TYR A 523 36.43 -12.21 71.77
C TYR A 523 35.81 -13.40 71.05
N VAL A 524 34.61 -13.79 71.47
CA VAL A 524 33.78 -14.76 70.76
C VAL A 524 32.74 -14.01 69.94
N SER A 525 32.53 -14.45 68.71
CA SER A 525 31.49 -13.93 67.82
C SER A 525 30.19 -14.71 68.03
N TYR A 526 29.18 -14.07 68.62
CA TYR A 526 27.87 -14.64 68.87
C TYR A 526 26.85 -14.08 67.89
N GLN A 527 26.21 -14.94 67.10
CA GLN A 527 25.14 -14.57 66.19
C GLN A 527 23.79 -15.00 66.75
N ILE A 528 22.98 -14.03 67.15
CA ILE A 528 21.58 -14.27 67.51
C ILE A 528 20.76 -14.43 66.23
N ASN A 529 19.97 -15.49 66.17
CA ASN A 529 19.07 -15.84 65.07
C ASN A 529 17.64 -15.90 65.61
N ALA A 530 16.73 -15.18 64.96
CA ALA A 530 15.32 -15.13 65.34
C ALA A 530 14.41 -15.08 64.12
N TYR A 531 13.20 -15.61 64.26
CA TYR A 531 12.26 -15.72 63.15
C TYR A 531 11.31 -14.53 63.13
N THR A 532 10.94 -14.04 61.94
CA THR A 532 9.90 -13.02 61.78
C THR A 532 9.02 -13.30 60.56
N LYS A 533 7.74 -12.93 60.63
CA LYS A 533 6.85 -12.90 59.47
C LYS A 533 6.89 -11.55 58.74
N GLU A 534 7.43 -10.53 59.38
CA GLU A 534 7.34 -9.13 58.97
C GLU A 534 8.52 -8.69 58.09
N SER A 535 8.65 -9.32 56.92
CA SER A 535 9.71 -9.04 55.93
C SER A 535 9.79 -7.59 55.45
N ARG A 536 8.75 -6.76 55.67
CA ARG A 536 8.73 -5.36 55.25
C ARG A 536 9.33 -4.41 56.26
N MET A 537 9.43 -4.82 57.53
CA MET A 537 9.87 -3.97 58.65
C MET A 537 11.27 -4.34 59.17
N LEU A 538 12.05 -5.08 58.39
CA LEU A 538 13.37 -5.60 58.81
C LEU A 538 14.27 -4.52 59.41
N ALA A 539 14.37 -3.33 58.80
CA ALA A 539 15.21 -2.25 59.32
C ALA A 539 14.79 -1.81 60.74
N HIS A 540 13.49 -1.76 61.00
CA HIS A 540 12.96 -1.40 62.31
C HIS A 540 13.17 -2.54 63.33
N ILE A 541 12.90 -3.79 62.93
CA ILE A 541 13.12 -4.97 63.79
C ILE A 541 14.60 -5.11 64.17
N TYR A 542 15.53 -4.90 63.22
CA TYR A 542 16.96 -4.91 63.53
C TYR A 542 17.33 -3.81 64.54
N SER A 543 16.81 -2.59 64.34
CA SER A 543 17.05 -1.49 65.27
C SER A 543 16.55 -1.80 66.68
N GLU A 544 15.34 -2.34 66.83
CA GLU A 544 14.80 -2.71 68.14
C GLU A 544 15.55 -3.90 68.75
N LEU A 545 15.93 -4.90 67.95
CA LEU A 545 16.75 -6.01 68.41
C LEU A 545 18.10 -5.52 68.95
N HIS A 546 18.75 -4.59 68.27
CA HIS A 546 20.02 -4.00 68.74
C HIS A 546 19.86 -3.18 70.02
N GLN A 547 18.71 -2.53 70.23
CA GLN A 547 18.41 -1.84 71.49
C GLN A 547 18.23 -2.86 72.63
N HIS A 548 17.38 -3.88 72.43
CA HIS A 548 17.16 -4.90 73.45
C HIS A 548 18.38 -5.77 73.75
N ILE A 549 19.28 -5.96 72.79
CA ILE A 549 20.58 -6.60 73.03
C ILE A 549 21.40 -5.78 74.02
N GLN A 550 21.48 -4.45 73.84
CA GLN A 550 22.18 -3.57 74.77
C GLN A 550 21.54 -3.63 76.16
N ASP A 551 20.23 -3.46 76.24
CA ASP A 551 19.50 -3.47 77.51
C ASP A 551 19.67 -4.81 78.25
N SER A 552 19.49 -5.94 77.55
CA SER A 552 19.55 -7.29 78.15
C SER A 552 20.98 -7.66 78.59
N CYS A 553 22.01 -7.19 77.88
CA CYS A 553 23.39 -7.36 78.30
C CYS A 553 23.68 -6.52 79.55
N PHE A 554 23.30 -5.22 79.56
CA PHE A 554 23.58 -4.33 80.68
C PHE A 554 22.83 -4.71 81.96
N GLU A 555 21.57 -5.14 81.87
CA GLU A 555 20.81 -5.67 83.01
C GLU A 555 21.48 -6.88 83.68
N LYS A 556 22.26 -7.65 82.92
CA LYS A 556 23.02 -8.81 83.40
C LYS A 556 24.48 -8.50 83.75
N GLY A 557 24.89 -7.22 83.68
CA GLY A 557 26.27 -6.82 83.92
C GLY A 557 27.26 -7.25 82.84
N ILE A 558 26.77 -7.60 81.64
CA ILE A 558 27.61 -7.98 80.50
C ILE A 558 27.99 -6.71 79.75
N GLU A 559 29.28 -6.38 79.75
CA GLU A 559 29.81 -5.27 78.98
C GLU A 559 30.01 -5.71 77.51
N ILE A 560 29.36 -5.01 76.57
CA ILE A 560 29.55 -5.24 75.14
C ILE A 560 30.85 -4.55 74.71
N LEU A 561 31.96 -5.25 74.88
CA LEU A 561 33.29 -4.78 74.47
C LEU A 561 34.02 -5.84 73.64
N SER A 562 34.79 -5.37 72.67
CA SER A 562 35.70 -6.19 71.89
C SER A 562 37.08 -5.60 72.02
N PRO A 563 37.90 -6.11 72.96
CA PRO A 563 39.19 -5.52 73.22
C PRO A 563 40.06 -5.68 71.99
N HIS A 564 40.58 -4.57 71.47
CA HIS A 564 41.61 -4.58 70.44
C HIS A 564 42.93 -4.26 71.14
N TYR A 565 43.85 -5.22 71.20
CA TYR A 565 45.18 -4.93 71.76
C TYR A 565 45.91 -3.94 70.87
N ARG A 566 46.19 -2.75 71.41
CA ARG A 566 47.27 -1.90 70.91
C ARG A 566 48.55 -2.35 71.59
N ALA A 567 49.52 -2.82 70.81
CA ALA A 567 50.88 -3.00 71.31
C ALA A 567 51.44 -1.61 71.63
N ALA A 568 51.45 -1.23 72.91
CA ALA A 568 52.18 -0.07 73.37
C ALA A 568 53.68 -0.35 73.22
N ARG A 569 54.26 0.13 72.12
CA ARG A 569 55.71 0.15 71.95
C ARG A 569 56.21 1.36 72.72
N ASP A 570 57.06 1.14 73.71
CA ASP A 570 57.66 2.21 74.52
C ASP A 570 58.54 3.18 73.70
N GLY A 571 58.80 2.85 72.42
CA GLY A 571 59.56 3.67 71.48
C GLY A 571 61.06 3.73 71.79
N ASN A 572 61.51 3.08 72.87
CA ASN A 572 62.87 3.22 73.38
C ASN A 572 63.87 2.38 72.59
N MET A 573 63.45 1.25 72.02
CA MET A 573 64.30 0.42 71.17
C MET A 573 63.61 0.05 69.87
N THR A 574 64.33 0.19 68.75
CA THR A 574 63.85 -0.26 67.44
C THR A 574 63.54 -1.76 67.44
N THR A 575 62.47 -2.16 66.76
CA THR A 575 62.05 -3.58 66.64
C THR A 575 62.76 -4.33 65.51
N ILE A 576 63.74 -3.70 64.88
CA ILE A 576 64.60 -4.33 63.87
C ILE A 576 65.58 -5.27 64.59
N PRO A 577 65.76 -6.53 64.15
CA PRO A 577 66.70 -7.45 64.79
C PRO A 577 68.10 -6.86 64.87
N GLN A 578 68.82 -7.15 65.96
CA GLN A 578 70.09 -6.50 66.28
C GLN A 578 71.15 -6.67 65.18
N SER A 579 71.10 -7.76 64.40
CA SER A 579 71.97 -8.00 63.25
C SER A 579 71.81 -7.00 62.10
N TYR A 580 70.68 -6.28 62.06
CA TYR A 580 70.36 -5.26 61.06
C TYR A 580 70.52 -3.84 61.61
N LEU A 581 70.92 -3.68 62.88
CA LEU A 581 71.25 -2.39 63.45
C LEU A 581 72.71 -2.05 63.13
N SER A 582 72.96 -0.78 62.81
CA SER A 582 74.33 -0.31 62.65
C SER A 582 75.06 -0.40 63.99
N ASN A 583 76.37 -0.68 63.96
CA ASN A 583 77.19 -0.85 65.17
C ASN A 583 77.21 0.39 66.08
N ASP A 584 76.82 1.55 65.56
CA ASP A 584 76.73 2.85 66.22
C ASP A 584 75.30 3.22 66.68
N TYR A 585 74.31 2.34 66.48
CA TYR A 585 72.93 2.60 66.91
C TYR A 585 72.85 2.79 68.44
N LYS A 586 72.27 3.92 68.85
CA LYS A 586 71.90 4.20 70.25
C LYS A 586 70.41 4.43 70.35
N ALA A 587 69.78 3.78 71.32
CA ALA A 587 68.41 4.05 71.70
C ALA A 587 68.23 5.54 72.03
N PRO A 588 67.22 6.23 71.45
CA PRO A 588 66.93 7.61 71.80
C PRO A 588 66.50 7.70 73.27
N SER A 589 67.14 8.59 74.03
CA SER A 589 66.79 8.85 75.43
C SER A 589 65.55 9.74 75.51
N PHE A 590 64.56 9.38 76.33
CA PHE A 590 63.46 10.28 76.68
C PHE A 590 63.75 10.97 78.04
N ASN A 591 63.49 12.28 78.12
CA ASN A 591 63.57 13.03 79.39
C ASN A 591 62.19 13.03 80.06
N LEU A 592 62.03 12.32 81.17
CA LEU A 592 60.87 12.45 82.06
C LEU A 592 61.06 13.66 82.98
N LYS A 593 60.32 14.75 82.72
CA LYS A 593 60.09 15.78 83.75
C LYS A 593 58.98 15.27 84.67
N ILE A 594 59.36 14.79 85.85
CA ILE A 594 58.43 14.46 86.92
C ILE A 594 58.32 15.71 87.80
N GLU A 595 57.25 16.49 87.63
CA GLU A 595 56.86 17.49 88.63
C GLU A 595 56.21 16.72 89.79
N LYS A 596 56.91 16.64 90.93
CA LYS A 596 56.29 16.19 92.17
C LYS A 596 55.53 17.37 92.76
N GLU A 597 54.19 17.30 92.77
CA GLU A 597 53.40 18.10 93.71
C GLU A 597 53.72 17.58 95.12
N ASN A 598 54.29 18.46 95.96
CA ASN A 598 54.44 18.20 97.38
C ASN A 598 53.06 18.33 98.05
N GLU A 599 52.68 17.27 98.77
CA GLU A 599 51.57 17.08 99.73
C GLU A 599 50.52 18.20 99.91
#